data_AF-A0A8T1ZFQ4-F1
#
_entry.id   AF-A0A8T1ZFQ4-F1
#
_cell.length_a   1.000
_cell.length_b   1.000
_cell.length_c   1.000
_cell.angle_alpha   90.00
_cell.angle_beta   90.00
_cell.angle_gamma   90.00
#
_symmetry.space_group_name_H-M   'P 1'
#
loop_
_entity.id
_entity.type
_entity.pdbx_description
1 polymer ?
#
loop_
_entity_poly.entity_id
_entity_poly.type
_entity_poly.pdbx_seq_one_letter_code
_entity_poly.pdbx_strand_id
1 'polypeptide(L)'
;MAPRKTNDEQHEEFRQTLMNFTQGLQEALQIAVENALTTVLQTQQGNRRERRVEFDEEDDEEVVDNLFAIPIRQERDQQLRLRDNNINNNNSNNTPRWESGFRLEIPEFAGGIKAEEFLDWLNVVEEVLDFKKVPDEFRVSLVATRFKGRAMAWWTQLKESRRRSGKAKIESWEKLKKYMRRGFLPYNYERTLYTKLQNLRQGSRTVDEYASDFFEMAARTTLTETEEQLVSRFIGGLRSQLQIPLQQFNPTSVSEAHQRALGMEIQYKNSWNTLSSKQPI
;
A
#
# COMPACT_ATOMS: atom_id res chain seq x y z
N MET A 1 -24.34 36.06 80.10
CA MET A 1 -25.24 35.82 78.95
C MET A 1 -24.56 36.37 77.73
N ALA A 2 -24.12 35.52 76.79
CA ALA A 2 -23.64 35.98 75.49
C ALA A 2 -24.83 36.52 74.69
N PRO A 3 -24.72 37.66 74.00
CA PRO A 3 -25.84 38.17 73.22
C PRO A 3 -26.13 37.21 72.06
N ARG A 4 -27.40 36.82 71.91
CA ARG A 4 -27.89 36.05 70.75
C ARG A 4 -27.76 36.93 69.51
N LYS A 5 -26.96 36.47 68.53
CA LYS A 5 -26.91 37.10 67.19
C LYS A 5 -28.33 37.20 66.64
N THR A 6 -28.69 38.37 66.14
CA THR A 6 -30.01 38.61 65.57
C THR A 6 -30.15 37.89 64.23
N ASN A 7 -31.37 37.50 63.85
CA ASN A 7 -31.63 36.73 62.63
C ASN A 7 -31.07 37.44 61.37
N ASP A 8 -31.03 38.77 61.39
CA ASP A 8 -30.47 39.62 60.34
C ASP A 8 -28.94 39.54 60.25
N GLU A 9 -28.23 39.44 61.38
CA GLU A 9 -26.77 39.24 61.38
C GLU A 9 -26.39 37.86 60.82
N GLN A 10 -27.19 36.83 61.08
CA GLN A 10 -26.97 35.50 60.50
C GLN A 10 -27.24 35.48 58.99
N HIS A 11 -28.25 36.23 58.52
CA HIS A 11 -28.50 36.39 57.10
C HIS A 11 -27.41 37.17 56.39
N GLU A 12 -26.83 38.18 57.03
CA GLU A 12 -25.71 38.94 56.48
C GLU A 12 -24.41 38.13 56.48
N GLU A 13 -24.13 37.35 57.53
CA GLU A 13 -23.02 36.39 57.54
C GLU A 13 -23.21 35.30 56.46
N PHE A 14 -24.44 34.84 56.23
CA PHE A 14 -24.75 33.89 55.16
C PHE A 14 -24.55 34.52 53.77
N ARG A 15 -24.92 35.79 53.59
CA ARG A 15 -24.69 36.54 52.34
C ARG A 15 -23.21 36.77 52.10
N GLN A 16 -22.44 37.14 53.13
CA GLN A 16 -20.99 37.31 53.01
C GLN A 16 -20.28 36.00 52.74
N THR A 17 -20.66 34.90 53.39
CA THR A 17 -20.10 33.57 53.10
C THR A 17 -20.47 33.10 51.70
N LEU A 18 -21.69 33.38 51.23
CA LEU A 18 -22.09 33.08 49.87
C LEU A 18 -21.31 33.92 48.85
N MET A 19 -21.11 35.22 49.09
CA MET A 19 -20.31 36.09 48.22
C MET A 19 -18.85 35.63 48.17
N ASN A 20 -18.25 35.31 49.31
CA ASN A 20 -16.88 34.79 49.38
C ASN A 20 -16.76 33.44 48.66
N PHE A 21 -17.79 32.59 48.75
CA PHE A 21 -17.84 31.32 48.03
C PHE A 21 -17.94 31.53 46.52
N THR A 22 -18.84 32.40 46.05
CA THR A 22 -18.98 32.69 44.62
C THR A 22 -17.74 33.38 44.05
N GLN A 23 -17.09 34.23 44.84
CA GLN A 23 -15.83 34.86 44.46
C GLN A 23 -14.70 33.83 44.37
N GLY A 24 -14.58 32.93 45.36
CA GLY A 24 -13.59 31.84 45.31
C GLY A 24 -13.84 30.88 44.14
N LEU A 25 -15.11 30.63 43.80
CA LEU A 25 -15.46 29.79 42.64
C LEU A 25 -15.12 30.48 41.32
N GLN A 26 -15.32 31.81 41.22
CA GLN A 26 -14.93 32.59 40.05
C GLN A 26 -13.41 32.66 39.88
N GLU A 27 -12.65 32.86 40.97
CA GLU A 27 -11.19 32.85 40.97
C GLU A 27 -10.65 31.46 40.59
N ALA A 28 -11.21 30.38 41.13
CA ALA A 28 -10.84 29.02 40.75
C ALA A 28 -11.15 28.73 39.27
N LEU A 29 -12.28 29.23 38.75
CA LEU A 29 -12.63 29.10 37.34
C LEU A 29 -11.64 29.87 36.45
N GLN A 30 -11.25 31.07 36.86
CA GLN A 30 -10.30 31.89 36.12
C GLN A 30 -8.91 31.26 36.09
N ILE A 31 -8.44 30.75 37.23
CA ILE A 31 -7.17 30.01 37.33
C ILE A 31 -7.23 28.73 36.49
N ALA A 32 -8.35 28.00 36.50
CA ALA A 32 -8.52 26.80 35.68
C ALA A 32 -8.50 27.13 34.18
N VAL A 33 -9.14 28.23 33.76
CA VAL A 33 -9.14 28.69 32.37
C VAL A 33 -7.76 29.17 31.94
N GLU A 34 -7.03 29.89 32.79
CA GLU A 34 -5.65 30.34 32.52
C GLU A 34 -4.68 29.15 32.45
N ASN A 35 -4.83 28.16 33.35
CA ASN A 35 -4.04 26.93 33.31
C ASN A 35 -4.37 26.07 32.09
N ALA A 36 -5.64 26.00 31.68
CA ALA A 36 -6.04 25.32 30.45
C ALA A 36 -5.51 26.04 29.21
N LEU A 37 -5.59 27.38 29.16
CA LEU A 37 -5.05 28.20 28.07
C LEU A 37 -3.53 28.08 27.97
N THR A 38 -2.81 28.14 29.09
CA THR A 38 -1.36 27.96 29.11
C THR A 38 -0.95 26.54 28.75
N THR A 39 -1.69 25.52 29.20
CA THR A 39 -1.48 24.12 28.79
C THR A 39 -1.76 23.92 27.31
N VAL A 40 -2.82 24.51 26.76
CA VAL A 40 -3.14 24.46 25.32
C VAL A 40 -2.12 25.24 24.50
N LEU A 41 -1.65 26.41 24.97
CA LEU A 41 -0.60 27.20 24.31
C LEU A 41 0.75 26.48 24.35
N GLN A 42 1.10 25.82 25.46
CA GLN A 42 2.30 24.97 25.55
C GLN A 42 2.16 23.71 24.70
N THR A 43 0.98 23.10 24.63
CA THR A 43 0.71 21.95 23.73
C THR A 43 0.74 22.39 22.27
N GLN A 44 0.28 23.61 21.94
CA GLN A 44 0.32 24.18 20.59
C GLN A 44 1.74 24.63 20.19
N GLN A 45 2.58 25.06 21.14
CA GLN A 45 4.00 25.35 20.93
C GLN A 45 4.88 24.09 20.92
N GLY A 46 4.55 23.08 21.73
CA GLY A 46 5.12 21.73 21.71
C GLY A 46 4.81 21.03 20.38
N ASN A 47 3.55 21.05 19.94
CA ASN A 47 3.16 20.62 18.59
C ASN A 47 3.71 21.50 17.46
N ARG A 48 4.23 22.70 17.73
CA ARG A 48 4.95 23.53 16.75
C ARG A 48 6.46 23.26 16.73
N ARG A 49 7.02 22.71 17.82
CA ARG A 49 8.42 22.26 17.87
C ARG A 49 8.57 20.81 17.41
N GLU A 50 7.60 19.94 17.70
CA GLU A 50 7.53 18.59 17.15
C GLU A 50 7.09 18.58 15.67
N ARG A 51 6.22 19.50 15.21
CA ARG A 51 6.01 19.68 13.75
C ARG A 51 7.17 20.36 13.00
N ARG A 52 8.19 20.87 13.67
CA ARG A 52 9.34 21.49 13.00
C ARG A 52 10.47 20.52 12.70
N VAL A 53 10.32 19.23 13.02
CA VAL A 53 11.29 18.19 12.66
C VAL A 53 10.68 17.14 11.72
N GLU A 54 9.41 17.28 11.31
CA GLU A 54 8.74 16.30 10.46
C GLU A 54 7.80 16.97 9.45
N PHE A 55 8.32 17.88 8.63
CA PHE A 55 7.72 18.24 7.34
C PHE A 55 8.76 18.91 6.44
N ASP A 56 9.51 18.10 5.71
CA ASP A 56 10.25 18.49 4.50
C ASP A 56 9.81 17.56 3.33
N GLU A 57 8.52 17.19 3.32
CA GLU A 57 7.86 16.68 2.12
C GLU A 57 7.15 17.87 1.46
N GLU A 58 7.85 18.51 0.52
CA GLU A 58 7.28 19.51 -0.37
C GLU A 58 5.98 18.97 -1.00
N ASP A 59 4.89 19.71 -0.74
CA ASP A 59 3.64 19.72 -1.48
C ASP A 59 3.92 19.85 -2.99
N ASP A 60 3.94 18.73 -3.71
CA ASP A 60 3.80 18.68 -5.17
C ASP A 60 2.29 18.53 -5.52
N GLU A 61 1.45 19.45 -5.04
CA GLU A 61 0.11 19.69 -5.59
C GLU A 61 0.10 21.01 -6.37
N GLU A 62 0.49 20.93 -7.64
CA GLU A 62 0.05 21.90 -8.65
C GLU A 62 -0.39 21.16 -9.92
N VAL A 63 -1.49 21.62 -10.48
CA VAL A 63 -2.47 20.88 -11.30
C VAL A 63 -2.26 21.15 -12.80
N VAL A 64 -2.62 20.16 -13.64
CA VAL A 64 -2.91 20.17 -15.11
C VAL A 64 -1.75 20.52 -16.08
N ASP A 65 -1.55 19.90 -17.25
CA ASP A 65 -2.46 19.21 -18.16
C ASP A 65 -1.77 18.14 -19.04
N ASN A 66 -2.61 17.23 -19.52
CA ASN A 66 -2.31 16.19 -20.51
C ASN A 66 -2.26 16.81 -21.91
N LEU A 67 -1.25 16.55 -22.75
CA LEU A 67 -1.24 17.10 -24.12
C LEU A 67 -0.64 16.11 -25.12
N PHE A 68 -1.51 15.44 -25.89
CA PHE A 68 -1.20 14.71 -27.13
C PHE A 68 -0.60 15.59 -28.26
N ALA A 69 0.04 16.72 -27.94
CA ALA A 69 0.50 17.71 -28.92
C ALA A 69 2.00 17.61 -29.17
N ILE A 70 2.36 17.28 -30.41
CA ILE A 70 3.71 17.36 -30.97
C ILE A 70 4.17 18.83 -31.02
N PRO A 71 5.44 19.13 -30.68
CA PRO A 71 6.13 20.21 -31.38
C PRO A 71 7.48 19.78 -31.96
N ILE A 72 7.66 20.22 -33.19
CA ILE A 72 8.77 20.06 -34.12
C ILE A 72 9.96 20.94 -33.70
N ARG A 73 11.18 20.36 -33.74
CA ARG A 73 12.54 20.96 -33.95
C ARG A 73 12.98 22.04 -32.92
N GLN A 74 14.25 22.24 -32.59
CA GLN A 74 15.50 22.03 -33.32
C GLN A 74 16.68 22.01 -32.32
N GLU A 75 17.80 21.46 -32.80
CA GLU A 75 19.03 21.11 -32.08
C GLU A 75 19.79 22.28 -31.45
N ARG A 76 20.58 21.98 -30.39
CA ARG A 76 22.05 22.23 -30.39
C ARG A 76 22.76 21.59 -29.19
N ASP A 77 23.61 20.60 -29.53
CA ASP A 77 25.00 20.37 -29.12
C ASP A 77 25.46 20.78 -27.70
N GLN A 78 25.77 19.78 -26.86
CA GLN A 78 27.09 19.15 -26.69
C GLN A 78 28.11 20.02 -25.95
N GLN A 79 28.42 19.62 -24.72
CA GLN A 79 29.79 19.16 -24.37
C GLN A 79 29.81 18.58 -22.94
N LEU A 80 29.91 17.25 -22.86
CA LEU A 80 30.38 16.54 -21.67
C LEU A 80 31.86 16.22 -21.90
N ARG A 81 32.75 16.72 -21.05
CA ARG A 81 34.10 16.19 -20.92
C ARG A 81 34.16 15.26 -19.72
N LEU A 82 34.56 14.03 -20.04
CA LEU A 82 34.90 12.93 -19.16
C LEU A 82 36.00 13.33 -18.17
N ARG A 83 35.93 12.81 -16.94
CA ARG A 83 37.11 12.54 -16.13
C ARG A 83 36.90 11.23 -15.37
N ASP A 84 37.50 10.17 -15.90
CA ASP A 84 37.79 8.94 -15.20
C ASP A 84 38.60 9.23 -13.93
N ASN A 85 38.27 8.52 -12.85
CA ASN A 85 39.26 8.18 -11.83
C ASN A 85 38.95 6.79 -11.26
N ASN A 86 39.87 5.90 -11.61
CA ASN A 86 40.10 4.54 -11.15
C ASN A 86 40.45 4.52 -9.65
N ILE A 87 39.68 3.79 -8.84
CA ILE A 87 40.13 3.29 -7.52
C ILE A 87 39.75 1.82 -7.42
N ASN A 88 40.79 0.98 -7.55
CA ASN A 88 40.83 -0.40 -7.08
C ASN A 88 40.60 -0.44 -5.57
N ASN A 89 39.66 -1.28 -5.12
CA ASN A 89 39.78 -1.92 -3.82
C ASN A 89 39.28 -3.36 -3.90
N ASN A 90 40.24 -4.26 -4.00
CA ASN A 90 40.07 -5.69 -3.77
C ASN A 90 39.67 -5.91 -2.31
N ASN A 91 38.51 -6.49 -2.07
CA ASN A 91 38.30 -7.24 -0.84
C ASN A 91 37.65 -8.59 -1.17
N SER A 92 38.50 -9.61 -1.13
CA SER A 92 38.19 -11.01 -1.33
C SER A 92 37.30 -11.52 -0.20
N ASN A 93 36.00 -11.64 -0.43
CA ASN A 93 35.14 -12.55 0.31
C ASN A 93 34.74 -13.70 -0.62
N ASN A 94 35.51 -14.78 -0.51
CA ASN A 94 35.32 -16.04 -1.19
C ASN A 94 34.08 -16.73 -0.58
N THR A 95 32.88 -16.42 -1.08
CA THR A 95 31.65 -17.15 -0.75
C THR A 95 31.57 -18.44 -1.60
N PRO A 96 31.20 -19.59 -1.02
CA PRO A 96 31.15 -20.87 -1.75
C PRO A 96 30.25 -20.85 -2.99
N ARG A 97 30.84 -21.34 -4.07
CA ARG A 97 30.45 -21.37 -5.49
C ARG A 97 29.21 -22.24 -5.81
N TRP A 98 28.05 -21.93 -5.24
CA TRP A 98 26.75 -22.32 -5.84
C TRP A 98 26.12 -21.12 -6.58
N GLU A 99 26.31 -19.91 -6.07
CA GLU A 99 25.87 -18.63 -6.67
C GLU A 99 26.52 -18.39 -8.04
N SER A 100 27.77 -18.83 -8.24
CA SER A 100 28.49 -18.63 -9.51
C SER A 100 28.04 -19.57 -10.63
N GLY A 101 27.20 -20.57 -10.33
CA GLY A 101 26.65 -21.51 -11.32
C GLY A 101 25.43 -20.95 -12.07
N PHE A 102 24.77 -19.93 -11.51
CA PHE A 102 23.57 -19.34 -12.07
C PHE A 102 23.84 -17.91 -12.51
N ARG A 103 23.75 -17.65 -13.82
CA ARG A 103 23.69 -16.28 -14.34
C ARG A 103 22.29 -15.72 -14.07
N LEU A 104 22.05 -15.33 -12.83
CA LEU A 104 20.82 -14.64 -12.48
C LEU A 104 20.91 -13.23 -13.05
N GLU A 105 20.11 -12.91 -14.07
CA GLU A 105 20.08 -11.59 -14.67
C GLU A 105 18.87 -10.80 -14.20
N ILE A 106 19.02 -9.48 -14.13
CA ILE A 106 17.89 -8.60 -13.85
C ILE A 106 17.02 -8.58 -15.11
N PRO A 107 15.74 -8.96 -15.02
CA PRO A 107 14.86 -9.01 -16.16
C PRO A 107 14.66 -7.61 -16.77
N GLU A 108 14.43 -7.57 -18.08
CA GLU A 108 14.10 -6.32 -18.76
C GLU A 108 12.66 -5.90 -18.50
N PHE A 109 12.40 -4.60 -18.49
CA PHE A 109 11.06 -4.05 -18.39
C PHE A 109 10.78 -3.07 -19.52
N ALA A 110 9.80 -3.41 -20.35
CA ALA A 110 9.40 -2.59 -21.49
C ALA A 110 8.36 -1.51 -21.13
N GLY A 111 7.73 -1.58 -19.96
CA GLY A 111 6.63 -0.68 -19.56
C GLY A 111 5.27 -1.12 -20.10
N GLY A 112 4.88 -2.37 -19.84
CA GLY A 112 3.57 -2.92 -20.23
C GLY A 112 2.39 -2.11 -19.67
N ILE A 113 1.20 -2.30 -20.26
CA ILE A 113 -0.04 -1.64 -19.80
C ILE A 113 -0.65 -2.39 -18.61
N LYS A 114 -0.42 -3.70 -18.50
CA LYS A 114 -0.94 -4.50 -17.41
C LYS A 114 -0.15 -4.22 -16.13
N ALA A 115 -0.86 -3.91 -15.06
CA ALA A 115 -0.27 -3.61 -13.78
C ALA A 115 0.42 -4.84 -13.18
N GLU A 116 -0.14 -6.02 -13.44
CA GLU A 116 0.36 -7.31 -12.98
C GLU A 116 1.76 -7.59 -13.55
N GLU A 117 2.00 -7.30 -14.85
CA GLU A 117 3.31 -7.46 -15.48
C GLU A 117 4.38 -6.57 -14.82
N PHE A 118 4.02 -5.36 -14.38
CA PHE A 118 4.93 -4.47 -13.67
C PHE A 118 5.23 -4.98 -12.25
N LEU A 119 4.22 -5.41 -11.51
CA LEU A 119 4.39 -5.90 -10.13
C LEU A 119 5.21 -7.20 -10.11
N ASP A 120 4.93 -8.12 -11.03
CA ASP A 120 5.66 -9.39 -11.12
C ASP A 120 7.12 -9.13 -11.48
N TRP A 121 7.37 -8.23 -12.45
CA TRP A 121 8.74 -7.79 -12.76
C TRP A 121 9.42 -7.15 -11.55
N LEU A 122 8.74 -6.26 -10.83
CA LEU A 122 9.31 -5.56 -9.69
C LEU A 122 9.71 -6.53 -8.58
N ASN A 123 8.85 -7.51 -8.25
CA ASN A 123 9.14 -8.54 -7.25
C ASN A 123 10.37 -9.37 -7.67
N VAL A 124 10.46 -9.79 -8.93
CA VAL A 124 11.64 -10.53 -9.42
C VAL A 124 12.91 -9.68 -9.32
N VAL A 125 12.84 -8.38 -9.65
CA VAL A 125 14.00 -7.49 -9.50
C VAL A 125 14.43 -7.36 -8.03
N GLU A 126 13.49 -7.21 -7.10
CA GLU A 126 13.80 -7.16 -5.67
C GLU A 126 14.52 -8.43 -5.20
N GLU A 127 13.97 -9.60 -5.52
CA GLU A 127 14.59 -10.90 -5.21
C GLU A 127 16.00 -11.02 -5.80
N VAL A 128 16.21 -10.57 -7.04
CA VAL A 128 17.53 -10.61 -7.69
C VAL A 128 18.51 -9.64 -7.02
N LEU A 129 18.08 -8.43 -6.64
CA LEU A 129 18.93 -7.44 -5.99
C LEU A 129 19.35 -7.91 -4.60
N ASP A 130 18.42 -8.50 -3.84
CA ASP A 130 18.66 -8.99 -2.50
C ASP A 130 19.51 -10.26 -2.52
N PHE A 131 19.23 -11.19 -3.44
CA PHE A 131 20.06 -12.38 -3.67
C PHE A 131 21.52 -12.00 -3.96
N LYS A 132 21.72 -11.02 -4.84
CA LYS A 132 23.07 -10.53 -5.21
C LYS A 132 23.68 -9.58 -4.18
N LYS A 133 22.95 -9.22 -3.11
CA LYS A 133 23.38 -8.26 -2.09
C LYS A 133 23.89 -6.96 -2.69
N VAL A 134 23.16 -6.45 -3.70
CA VAL A 134 23.56 -5.22 -4.40
C VAL A 134 23.48 -4.03 -3.44
N PRO A 135 24.56 -3.25 -3.27
CA PRO A 135 24.52 -2.05 -2.44
C PRO A 135 23.49 -1.05 -2.97
N ASP A 136 22.78 -0.37 -2.07
CA ASP A 136 21.64 0.50 -2.39
C ASP A 136 21.99 1.59 -3.41
N GLU A 137 23.19 2.15 -3.34
CA GLU A 137 23.73 3.15 -4.27
C GLU A 137 23.80 2.68 -5.73
N PHE A 138 23.93 1.37 -5.97
CA PHE A 138 24.01 0.80 -7.32
C PHE A 138 22.69 0.25 -7.83
N ARG A 139 21.71 -0.02 -6.95
CA ARG A 139 20.41 -0.63 -7.33
C ARG A 139 19.73 0.17 -8.44
N VAL A 140 19.60 1.48 -8.28
CA VAL A 140 18.92 2.34 -9.27
C VAL A 140 19.65 2.35 -10.61
N SER A 141 20.97 2.53 -10.59
CA SER A 141 21.79 2.54 -11.81
C SER A 141 21.68 1.22 -12.56
N LEU A 142 21.74 0.10 -11.83
CA LEU A 142 21.67 -1.23 -12.39
C LEU A 142 20.30 -1.53 -13.01
N VAL A 143 19.21 -1.25 -12.29
CA VAL A 143 17.84 -1.45 -12.79
C VAL A 143 17.53 -0.54 -13.98
N ALA A 144 18.03 0.71 -13.96
CA ALA A 144 17.86 1.64 -15.07
C ALA A 144 18.45 1.13 -16.39
N THR A 145 19.50 0.29 -16.35
CA THR A 145 20.07 -0.32 -17.58
C THR A 145 19.13 -1.35 -18.23
N ARG A 146 18.17 -1.89 -17.47
CA ARG A 146 17.24 -2.94 -17.90
C ARG A 146 15.89 -2.38 -18.37
N PHE A 147 15.70 -1.05 -18.33
CA PHE A 147 14.53 -0.44 -18.94
C PHE A 147 14.61 -0.47 -20.47
N LYS A 148 13.47 -0.74 -21.10
CA LYS A 148 13.27 -0.74 -22.55
C LYS A 148 11.97 -0.03 -22.91
N GLY A 149 11.79 0.27 -24.19
CA GLY A 149 10.51 0.78 -24.72
C GLY A 149 9.94 1.96 -23.92
N ARG A 150 8.68 1.81 -23.50
CA ARG A 150 7.95 2.83 -22.73
C ARG A 150 8.62 3.11 -21.39
N ALA A 151 9.20 2.10 -20.72
CA ALA A 151 9.88 2.31 -19.45
C ALA A 151 11.13 3.17 -19.58
N MET A 152 11.91 2.99 -20.64
CA MET A 152 13.10 3.82 -20.89
C MET A 152 12.72 5.27 -21.22
N ALA A 153 11.66 5.47 -22.00
CA ALA A 153 11.12 6.81 -22.29
C ALA A 153 10.66 7.52 -21.01
N TRP A 154 9.89 6.81 -20.16
CA TRP A 154 9.46 7.29 -18.85
C TRP A 154 10.65 7.66 -17.95
N TRP A 155 11.67 6.80 -17.85
CA TRP A 155 12.85 7.06 -17.03
C TRP A 155 13.62 8.30 -17.50
N THR A 156 13.74 8.47 -18.82
CA THR A 156 14.39 9.64 -19.42
C THR A 156 13.61 10.92 -19.11
N GLN A 157 12.29 10.88 -19.26
CA GLN A 157 11.40 11.99 -18.92
C GLN A 157 11.47 12.34 -17.42
N LEU A 158 11.52 11.34 -16.54
CA LEU A 158 11.62 11.54 -15.10
C LEU A 158 12.94 12.23 -14.70
N LYS A 159 14.08 11.79 -15.26
CA LYS A 159 15.37 12.45 -15.05
C LYS A 159 15.35 13.90 -15.51
N GLU A 160 14.80 14.14 -16.69
CA GLU A 160 14.75 15.46 -17.30
C GLU A 160 13.80 16.41 -16.55
N SER A 161 12.65 15.92 -16.11
CA SER A 161 11.71 16.67 -15.27
C SER A 161 12.37 17.09 -13.95
N ARG A 162 13.06 16.16 -13.28
CA ARG A 162 13.79 16.48 -12.04
C ARG A 162 14.90 17.50 -12.26
N ARG A 163 15.66 17.36 -13.34
CA ARG A 163 16.70 18.32 -13.72
C ARG A 163 16.14 19.73 -13.92
N ARG A 164 15.00 19.86 -14.61
CA ARG A 164 14.32 21.14 -14.84
C ARG A 164 13.80 21.78 -13.55
N SER A 165 13.29 20.98 -12.62
CA SER A 165 12.84 21.44 -11.30
C SER A 165 13.99 21.63 -10.30
N GLY A 166 15.26 21.50 -10.70
CA GLY A 166 16.40 21.59 -9.78
C GLY A 166 16.48 20.48 -8.73
N LYS A 167 15.67 19.42 -8.86
CA LYS A 167 15.60 18.32 -7.89
C LYS A 167 16.78 17.35 -8.10
N ALA A 168 17.32 16.81 -7.00
CA ALA A 168 18.39 15.82 -7.04
C ALA A 168 18.00 14.55 -7.82
N LYS A 169 19.03 13.82 -8.29
CA LYS A 169 18.86 12.51 -8.95
C LYS A 169 18.20 11.52 -8.00
N ILE A 170 17.55 10.51 -8.57
CA ILE A 170 16.98 9.41 -7.79
C ILE A 170 18.11 8.40 -7.58
N GLU A 171 18.57 8.30 -6.34
CA GLU A 171 19.65 7.36 -5.94
C GLU A 171 19.14 6.24 -5.04
N SER A 172 18.04 6.47 -4.32
CA SER A 172 17.37 5.46 -3.48
C SER A 172 16.48 4.53 -4.31
N TRP A 173 16.63 3.22 -4.08
CA TRP A 173 15.77 2.18 -4.66
C TRP A 173 14.29 2.38 -4.26
N GLU A 174 14.01 2.65 -2.99
CA GLU A 174 12.66 2.93 -2.50
C GLU A 174 12.01 4.12 -3.22
N LYS A 175 12.79 5.18 -3.46
CA LYS A 175 12.33 6.35 -4.20
C LYS A 175 12.01 6.00 -5.66
N LEU A 176 12.84 5.20 -6.32
CA LEU A 176 12.56 4.71 -7.67
C LEU A 176 11.27 3.87 -7.69
N LYS A 177 11.08 2.96 -6.73
CA LYS A 177 9.84 2.16 -6.62
C LYS A 177 8.59 3.01 -6.49
N LYS A 178 8.62 4.06 -5.65
CA LYS A 178 7.50 5.03 -5.51
C LYS A 178 7.16 5.66 -6.86
N TYR A 179 8.17 6.11 -7.61
CA TYR A 179 7.98 6.67 -8.95
C TYR A 179 7.46 5.65 -9.96
N MET A 180 7.99 4.42 -9.95
CA MET A 180 7.54 3.37 -10.85
C MET A 180 6.09 2.97 -10.57
N ARG A 181 5.71 2.80 -9.30
CA ARG A 181 4.32 2.54 -8.90
C ARG A 181 3.39 3.64 -9.43
N ARG A 182 3.76 4.92 -9.27
CA ARG A 182 2.97 6.05 -9.82
C ARG A 182 2.93 6.08 -11.35
N GLY A 183 3.98 5.63 -12.04
CA GLY A 183 4.09 5.67 -13.50
C GLY A 183 3.43 4.50 -14.23
N PHE A 184 3.37 3.33 -13.60
CA PHE A 184 2.93 2.07 -14.24
C PHE A 184 1.70 1.43 -13.61
N LEU A 185 1.30 1.80 -12.38
CA LEU A 185 0.03 1.35 -11.82
C LEU A 185 -1.11 2.32 -12.18
N PRO A 186 -2.28 1.80 -12.59
CA PRO A 186 -3.50 2.59 -12.66
C PRO A 186 -3.84 3.24 -11.32
N TYR A 187 -4.34 4.47 -11.33
CA TYR A 187 -4.71 5.20 -10.10
C TYR A 187 -5.75 4.47 -9.23
N ASN A 188 -6.57 3.63 -9.85
CA ASN A 188 -7.62 2.83 -9.22
C ASN A 188 -7.24 1.34 -9.12
N TYR A 189 -5.96 0.98 -9.19
CA TYR A 189 -5.51 -0.41 -9.19
C TYR A 189 -6.04 -1.20 -8.00
N GLU A 190 -5.83 -0.71 -6.77
CA GLU A 190 -6.30 -1.36 -5.54
C GLU A 190 -7.82 -1.56 -5.54
N ARG A 191 -8.57 -0.51 -5.90
CA ARG A 191 -10.04 -0.59 -6.01
C ARG A 191 -10.47 -1.60 -7.06
N THR A 192 -9.76 -1.66 -8.18
CA THR A 192 -10.03 -2.60 -9.27
C THR A 192 -9.78 -4.03 -8.81
N LEU A 193 -8.69 -4.28 -8.10
CA LEU A 193 -8.35 -5.60 -7.56
C LEU A 193 -9.39 -6.07 -6.54
N TYR A 194 -9.77 -5.20 -5.60
CA TYR A 194 -10.86 -5.46 -4.66
C TYR A 194 -12.18 -5.78 -5.38
N THR A 195 -12.53 -4.99 -6.40
CA THR A 195 -13.76 -5.20 -7.18
C THR A 195 -13.71 -6.52 -7.96
N LYS A 196 -12.55 -6.89 -8.52
CA LYS A 196 -12.35 -8.17 -9.19
C LYS A 196 -12.53 -9.34 -8.20
N LEU A 197 -11.91 -9.27 -7.02
CA LEU A 197 -12.04 -10.30 -5.98
C LEU A 197 -13.49 -10.42 -5.48
N GLN A 198 -14.14 -9.29 -5.20
CA GLN A 198 -15.55 -9.25 -4.74
C GLN A 198 -16.52 -9.88 -5.76
N ASN A 199 -16.26 -9.67 -7.04
CA ASN A 199 -17.09 -10.16 -8.14
C ASN A 199 -16.60 -11.48 -8.74
N LEU A 200 -15.57 -12.10 -8.16
CA LEU A 200 -15.05 -13.37 -8.63
C LEU A 200 -16.12 -14.46 -8.44
N ARG A 201 -16.53 -15.09 -9.53
CA ARG A 201 -17.52 -16.17 -9.56
C ARG A 201 -16.99 -17.33 -10.38
N GLN A 202 -17.32 -18.56 -9.99
CA GLN A 202 -16.96 -19.76 -10.73
C GLN A 202 -17.49 -19.72 -12.18
N GLY A 203 -18.74 -19.26 -12.36
CA GLY A 203 -19.35 -19.16 -13.69
C GLY A 203 -19.40 -20.51 -14.39
N SER A 204 -19.05 -20.58 -15.67
CA SER A 204 -18.99 -21.84 -16.45
C SER A 204 -17.69 -22.64 -16.25
N ARG A 205 -16.74 -22.12 -15.49
CA ARG A 205 -15.43 -22.75 -15.25
C ARG A 205 -15.51 -23.89 -14.25
N THR A 206 -14.49 -24.73 -14.24
CA THR A 206 -14.29 -25.77 -13.24
C THR A 206 -14.00 -25.18 -11.87
N VAL A 207 -14.16 -25.98 -10.81
CA VAL A 207 -13.77 -25.59 -9.44
C VAL A 207 -12.28 -25.24 -9.38
N ASP A 208 -11.40 -25.98 -10.06
CA ASP A 208 -9.95 -25.73 -10.04
C ASP A 208 -9.56 -24.43 -10.72
N GLU A 209 -10.12 -24.12 -11.89
CA GLU A 209 -9.87 -22.84 -12.57
C GLU A 209 -10.33 -21.66 -11.71
N TYR A 210 -11.49 -21.78 -11.07
CA TYR A 210 -11.97 -20.76 -10.14
C TYR A 210 -11.07 -20.62 -8.91
N ALA A 211 -10.61 -21.73 -8.34
CA ALA A 211 -9.75 -21.72 -7.18
C ALA A 211 -8.39 -21.09 -7.48
N SER A 212 -7.80 -21.39 -8.64
CA SER A 212 -6.55 -20.77 -9.10
C SER A 212 -6.66 -19.25 -9.13
N ASP A 213 -7.71 -18.72 -9.77
CA ASP A 213 -7.96 -17.27 -9.83
C ASP A 213 -8.19 -16.66 -8.44
N PHE A 214 -8.89 -17.39 -7.57
CA PHE A 214 -9.16 -16.93 -6.21
C PHE A 214 -7.88 -16.81 -5.40
N PHE A 215 -7.03 -17.84 -5.41
CA PHE A 215 -5.75 -17.82 -4.71
C PHE A 215 -4.81 -16.74 -5.26
N GLU A 216 -4.76 -16.58 -6.58
CA GLU A 216 -3.95 -15.52 -7.19
C GLU A 216 -4.43 -14.12 -6.77
N MET A 217 -5.74 -13.84 -6.86
CA MET A 217 -6.28 -12.54 -6.47
C MET A 217 -6.16 -12.29 -4.97
N ALA A 218 -6.39 -13.30 -4.13
CA ALA A 218 -6.22 -13.18 -2.69
C ALA A 218 -4.76 -12.86 -2.33
N ALA A 219 -3.79 -13.54 -2.95
CA ALA A 219 -2.37 -13.28 -2.71
C ALA A 219 -1.90 -11.90 -3.20
N ARG A 220 -2.51 -11.36 -4.27
CA ARG A 220 -2.19 -10.03 -4.81
C ARG A 220 -2.86 -8.90 -4.04
N THR A 221 -3.98 -9.15 -3.37
CA THR A 221 -4.74 -8.11 -2.66
C THR A 221 -4.04 -7.78 -1.35
N THR A 222 -3.71 -6.51 -1.11
CA THR A 222 -3.01 -6.08 0.11
C THR A 222 -3.89 -6.08 1.37
N LEU A 223 -5.14 -6.54 1.26
CA LEU A 223 -6.09 -6.56 2.37
C LEU A 223 -5.83 -7.79 3.24
N THR A 224 -5.62 -7.57 4.53
CA THR A 224 -5.57 -8.65 5.53
C THR A 224 -6.99 -9.08 5.85
N GLU A 225 -7.49 -10.11 5.15
CA GLU A 225 -8.76 -10.76 5.49
C GLU A 225 -8.50 -11.94 6.43
N THR A 226 -9.45 -12.20 7.34
CA THR A 226 -9.40 -13.40 8.17
C THR A 226 -9.66 -14.65 7.33
N GLU A 227 -9.18 -15.80 7.79
CA GLU A 227 -9.45 -17.08 7.10
C GLU A 227 -10.96 -17.30 6.91
N GLU A 228 -11.77 -16.95 7.91
CA GLU A 228 -13.24 -17.04 7.84
C GLU A 228 -13.83 -16.14 6.74
N GLN A 229 -13.31 -14.93 6.56
CA GLN A 229 -13.72 -14.04 5.47
C GLN A 229 -13.34 -14.62 4.10
N LEU A 230 -12.13 -15.17 3.98
CA LEU A 230 -11.67 -15.81 2.75
C LEU A 230 -12.51 -17.05 2.40
N VAL A 231 -12.82 -17.90 3.38
CA VAL A 231 -13.72 -19.05 3.19
C VAL A 231 -15.10 -18.61 2.74
N SER A 232 -15.68 -17.61 3.41
CA SER A 232 -17.01 -17.07 3.07
C SER A 232 -17.05 -16.54 1.65
N ARG A 233 -16.02 -15.79 1.22
CA ARG A 233 -15.88 -15.32 -0.16
C ARG A 233 -15.71 -16.46 -1.16
N PHE A 234 -14.83 -17.42 -0.85
CA PHE A 234 -14.58 -18.55 -1.72
C PHE A 234 -15.85 -19.35 -1.98
N ILE A 235 -16.59 -19.70 -0.92
CA ILE A 235 -17.87 -20.41 -1.03
C ILE A 235 -18.89 -19.54 -1.77
N GLY A 236 -19.01 -18.26 -1.40
CA GLY A 236 -19.95 -17.33 -2.03
C GLY A 236 -19.73 -17.12 -3.53
N GLY A 237 -18.52 -17.37 -4.03
CA GLY A 237 -18.22 -17.31 -5.45
C GLY A 237 -18.42 -18.62 -6.23
N LEU A 238 -18.56 -19.77 -5.56
CA LEU A 238 -18.87 -21.05 -6.21
C LEU A 238 -20.28 -21.07 -6.82
N ARG A 239 -20.59 -22.04 -7.68
CA ARG A 239 -21.96 -22.21 -8.18
C ARG A 239 -22.91 -22.68 -7.06
N SER A 240 -24.17 -22.28 -7.15
CA SER A 240 -25.20 -22.53 -6.10
C SER A 240 -25.34 -24.00 -5.71
N GLN A 241 -25.19 -24.94 -6.66
CA GLN A 241 -25.24 -26.38 -6.39
C GLN A 241 -24.10 -26.91 -5.49
N LEU A 242 -23.00 -26.17 -5.38
CA LEU A 242 -21.87 -26.48 -4.50
C LEU A 242 -21.95 -25.70 -3.18
N GLN A 243 -22.48 -24.47 -3.21
CA GLN A 243 -22.55 -23.58 -2.04
C GLN A 243 -23.31 -24.21 -0.86
N ILE A 244 -24.54 -24.67 -1.10
CA ILE A 244 -25.41 -25.18 -0.02
C ILE A 244 -24.78 -26.40 0.67
N PRO A 245 -24.33 -27.44 -0.06
CA PRO A 245 -23.63 -28.56 0.56
C PRO A 245 -22.38 -28.12 1.33
N LEU A 246 -21.57 -27.22 0.78
CA LEU A 246 -20.34 -26.74 1.44
C LEU A 246 -20.61 -26.01 2.75
N GLN A 247 -21.66 -25.19 2.81
CA GLN A 247 -22.04 -24.50 4.05
C GLN A 247 -22.43 -25.47 5.16
N GLN A 248 -22.97 -26.65 4.84
CA GLN A 248 -23.28 -27.66 5.86
C GLN A 248 -22.02 -28.29 6.48
N PHE A 249 -20.92 -28.36 5.72
CA PHE A 249 -19.66 -28.91 6.20
C PHE A 249 -18.85 -27.92 7.05
N ASN A 250 -19.19 -26.63 7.04
CA ASN A 250 -18.48 -25.57 7.78
C ASN A 250 -16.95 -25.66 7.65
N PRO A 251 -16.40 -25.58 6.41
CA PRO A 251 -14.96 -25.64 6.22
C PRO A 251 -14.26 -24.50 6.96
N THR A 252 -13.09 -24.81 7.52
CA THR A 252 -12.32 -23.86 8.35
C THR A 252 -11.20 -23.17 7.60
N SER A 253 -10.94 -23.62 6.36
CA SER A 253 -9.93 -23.02 5.48
C SER A 253 -10.37 -23.04 4.02
N VAL A 254 -9.81 -22.13 3.21
CA VAL A 254 -10.08 -22.09 1.76
C VAL A 254 -9.64 -23.39 1.09
N SER A 255 -8.53 -23.98 1.54
CA SER A 255 -8.02 -25.27 1.04
C SER A 255 -9.00 -26.41 1.29
N GLU A 256 -9.60 -26.47 2.49
CA GLU A 256 -10.62 -27.47 2.81
C GLU A 256 -11.88 -27.27 1.95
N ALA A 257 -12.33 -26.03 1.80
CA ALA A 257 -13.48 -25.69 0.96
C ALA A 257 -13.23 -26.10 -0.51
N HIS A 258 -12.03 -25.86 -1.03
CA HIS A 258 -11.62 -26.23 -2.39
C HIS A 258 -11.66 -27.75 -2.60
N GLN A 259 -11.02 -28.54 -1.72
CA GLN A 259 -11.00 -30.00 -1.85
C GLN A 259 -12.41 -30.60 -1.83
N ARG A 260 -13.28 -30.11 -0.93
CA ARG A 260 -14.67 -30.56 -0.83
C ARG A 260 -15.47 -30.17 -2.08
N ALA A 261 -15.31 -28.93 -2.56
CA ALA A 261 -15.97 -28.45 -3.78
C ALA A 261 -15.58 -29.29 -5.01
N LEU A 262 -14.29 -29.64 -5.12
CA LEU A 262 -13.77 -30.47 -6.21
C LEU A 262 -14.39 -31.87 -6.18
N GLY A 263 -14.43 -32.50 -5.01
CA GLY A 263 -15.07 -33.81 -4.83
C GLY A 263 -16.55 -33.80 -5.23
N MET A 264 -17.29 -32.75 -4.87
CA MET A 264 -18.68 -32.57 -5.27
C MET A 264 -18.83 -32.36 -6.78
N GLU A 265 -17.98 -31.56 -7.42
CA GLU A 265 -18.04 -31.32 -8.86
C GLU A 265 -17.88 -32.62 -9.66
N ILE A 266 -16.95 -33.50 -9.24
CA ILE A 266 -16.74 -34.82 -9.86
C ILE A 266 -18.00 -35.70 -9.70
N GLN A 267 -18.60 -35.73 -8.52
CA GLN A 267 -19.83 -36.50 -8.27
C GLN A 267 -20.98 -36.04 -9.16
N TYR A 268 -21.15 -34.72 -9.31
CA TYR A 268 -22.17 -34.16 -10.19
C TYR A 268 -21.91 -34.52 -11.65
N LYS A 269 -20.67 -34.37 -12.15
CA LYS A 269 -20.30 -34.74 -13.53
C LYS A 269 -20.58 -36.23 -13.81
N ASN A 270 -20.23 -37.10 -12.88
CA ASN A 270 -20.46 -38.54 -13.02
C ASN A 270 -21.96 -38.90 -13.03
N SER A 271 -22.76 -38.28 -12.16
CA SER A 271 -24.21 -38.48 -12.12
C SER A 271 -24.87 -38.09 -13.46
N TRP A 272 -24.52 -36.92 -14.01
CA TRP A 272 -25.02 -36.46 -15.30
C TRP A 272 -24.65 -37.40 -16.47
N ASN A 273 -23.42 -37.90 -16.51
CA ASN A 273 -22.98 -38.85 -17.54
C ASN A 273 -23.74 -40.20 -17.46
N THR A 274 -24.11 -40.63 -16.26
CA THR A 274 -24.91 -41.86 -16.07
C THR A 274 -26.39 -41.70 -16.42
N LEU A 275 -26.95 -40.48 -16.32
CA LEU A 275 -28.33 -40.21 -16.76
C LEU A 275 -28.42 -40.05 -18.28
N SER A 276 -27.44 -39.39 -18.90
CA SER A 276 -27.43 -39.16 -20.35
C SER A 276 -27.23 -40.45 -21.16
N SER A 277 -26.59 -41.47 -20.58
CA SER A 277 -26.39 -42.78 -21.23
C SER A 277 -27.60 -43.73 -21.12
N LYS A 278 -28.65 -43.35 -20.37
CA LYS A 278 -29.84 -44.17 -20.12
C LYS A 278 -31.09 -43.76 -20.91
N GLN A 279 -31.02 -42.76 -21.81
CA GLN A 279 -32.14 -42.42 -22.69
C GLN A 279 -32.09 -43.27 -23.98
N PRO A 280 -33.08 -44.18 -24.22
CA PRO A 280 -33.23 -44.83 -25.50
C PRO A 280 -33.92 -43.88 -26.49
N ILE A 281 -33.49 -43.96 -27.75
CA ILE A 281 -34.15 -43.33 -28.93
C ILE A 281 -35.45 -44.08 -29.23
#